data_AF-A0A9P6BYN1-F1
#
_entry.id   AF-A0A9P6BYN1-F1
#
_cell.length_a   1.000
_cell.length_b   1.000
_cell.length_c   1.000
_cell.angle_alpha   90.00
_cell.angle_beta   90.00
_cell.angle_gamma   90.00
#
_symmetry.space_group_name_H-M   'P 1'
#
loop_
_entity.id
_entity.type
_entity.pdbx_description
1 polymer ?
#
loop_
_entity_poly.entity_id
_entity_poly.type
_entity_poly.pdbx_seq_one_letter_code
_entity_poly.pdbx_strand_id
1 'polypeptide(L)'
;MGSIAVIGMMCLPQELMEEILMLCDPVDVARVAMCCRRMYGIVYGDILQVDTSAAGERGRRERRAFWKALYLAQPLDDPRVCVNWLGDSRVSGASTVEGEDDDGDSVDWQNEVKRIVRARSIVSDVCLCRDEKELREVLETFLGLVEWVPPLRGRDGPGSDLARNLVWVPVVLKEFLDDIVGGVPESSVESEGTSVGETQLWRVPPRVKWSSKTKQLHAHLHTLYGLTRSDLGRRTRVDSRAFVYDMRKYTAENEYGPFKAGGKLVDWVHVQQIHHAVSMHIVWDSVQRLFAGDEEREFQYMIYPMSMPLTQTLIPRGGGEGEEEDVGRIPPVDVSSENNEESLPEGADWAAVGGIWNVCFCFCDHRELIAYNEPVDGTGELDTSLFEEEDFTEIFRQLVVDIHVTRVAEDPEHPGRPIIGFVGEMRPPSTSTMYGIVQLTSDNHLKWQFVSWIFYMNCPCLTIFIVLW
;
A
#
# COMPACT_ATOMS: atom_id res chain seq x y z
N MET A 1 44.09 -9.26 26.26
CA MET A 1 44.02 -10.10 25.04
C MET A 1 42.95 -9.62 24.04
N GLY A 2 42.61 -8.32 23.99
CA GLY A 2 41.58 -7.78 23.06
C GLY A 2 42.12 -7.04 21.84
N SER A 3 43.44 -6.97 21.65
CA SER A 3 44.05 -6.06 20.66
C SER A 3 44.58 -6.75 19.39
N ILE A 4 44.63 -8.09 19.34
CA ILE A 4 45.17 -8.83 18.19
C ILE A 4 44.08 -9.09 17.12
N ALA A 5 42.80 -9.20 17.51
CA ALA A 5 41.71 -9.47 16.56
C ALA A 5 41.39 -8.29 15.63
N VAL A 6 41.52 -7.04 16.12
CA VAL A 6 41.22 -5.82 15.34
C VAL A 6 42.26 -5.57 14.23
N ILE A 7 43.48 -6.10 14.37
CA ILE A 7 44.54 -5.97 13.36
C ILE A 7 44.29 -6.93 12.19
N GLY A 8 43.68 -8.10 12.42
CA GLY A 8 43.50 -9.14 11.40
C GLY A 8 42.60 -8.72 10.22
N MET A 9 41.43 -8.14 10.50
CA MET A 9 40.47 -7.78 9.46
C MET A 9 40.95 -6.61 8.59
N MET A 10 41.64 -5.63 9.19
CA MET A 10 42.18 -4.48 8.47
C MET A 10 43.40 -4.84 7.60
N CYS A 11 43.96 -6.04 7.73
CA CYS A 11 45.05 -6.52 6.89
C CYS A 11 44.57 -7.30 5.66
N LEU A 12 43.26 -7.57 5.54
CA LEU A 12 42.71 -8.25 4.38
C LEU A 12 42.77 -7.35 3.12
N PRO A 13 42.97 -7.93 1.93
CA PRO A 13 42.67 -7.31 0.65
C PRO A 13 41.24 -6.74 0.62
N GLN A 14 41.02 -5.69 -0.17
CA GLN A 14 39.73 -5.01 -0.24
C GLN A 14 38.61 -5.95 -0.70
N GLU A 15 38.92 -6.79 -1.68
CA GLU A 15 38.01 -7.73 -2.31
C GLU A 15 37.47 -8.75 -1.28
N LEU A 16 38.33 -9.24 -0.38
CA LEU A 16 37.91 -10.15 0.69
C LEU A 16 37.07 -9.44 1.76
N MET A 17 37.33 -8.16 2.04
CA MET A 17 36.47 -7.41 2.95
C MET A 17 35.09 -7.16 2.33
N GLU A 18 35.03 -6.81 1.05
CA GLU A 18 33.76 -6.66 0.33
C GLU A 18 32.97 -7.97 0.32
N GLU A 19 33.63 -9.10 0.03
CA GLU A 19 33.01 -10.43 0.07
C GLU A 19 32.44 -10.77 1.46
N ILE A 20 33.19 -10.50 2.53
CA ILE A 20 32.70 -10.69 3.91
C ILE A 20 31.50 -9.77 4.18
N LEU A 21 31.57 -8.50 3.77
CA LEU A 21 30.49 -7.53 4.00
C LEU A 21 29.21 -7.88 3.22
N MET A 22 29.31 -8.50 2.05
CA MET A 22 28.16 -8.98 1.28
C MET A 22 27.38 -10.11 2.00
N LEU A 23 28.02 -10.82 2.93
CA LEU A 23 27.38 -11.86 3.75
C LEU A 23 26.73 -11.29 5.02
N CYS A 24 26.95 -10.01 5.32
CA CYS A 24 26.42 -9.34 6.51
C CYS A 24 25.05 -8.70 6.22
N ASP A 25 24.27 -8.52 7.29
CA ASP A 25 23.06 -7.71 7.21
C ASP A 25 23.42 -6.23 6.92
N PRO A 26 22.67 -5.52 6.05
CA PRO A 26 22.97 -4.14 5.68
C PRO A 26 23.00 -3.15 6.84
N VAL A 27 22.27 -3.38 7.93
CA VAL A 27 22.37 -2.58 9.18
C VAL A 27 23.75 -2.75 9.80
N ASP A 28 24.29 -3.97 9.81
CA ASP A 28 25.62 -4.24 10.35
C ASP A 28 26.72 -3.71 9.42
N VAL A 29 26.54 -3.78 8.10
CA VAL A 29 27.42 -3.12 7.12
C VAL A 29 27.47 -1.61 7.40
N ALA A 30 26.33 -0.96 7.64
CA ALA A 30 26.28 0.44 7.99
C ALA A 30 27.02 0.76 9.31
N ARG A 31 26.89 -0.11 10.33
CA ARG A 31 27.63 0.04 11.60
C ARG A 31 29.14 -0.12 11.42
N VAL A 32 29.57 -1.12 10.66
CA VAL A 32 30.99 -1.37 10.38
C VAL A 32 31.61 -0.20 9.61
N ALA A 33 30.88 0.39 8.66
CA ALA A 33 31.32 1.56 7.93
C ALA A 33 31.58 2.77 8.84
N MET A 34 30.92 2.86 10.00
CA MET A 34 31.12 3.92 10.98
C MET A 34 32.32 3.68 11.92
N CYS A 35 32.93 2.48 11.92
CA CYS A 35 34.03 2.16 12.83
C CYS A 35 35.35 2.86 12.47
N CYS A 36 35.65 3.05 11.18
CA CYS A 36 36.86 3.75 10.74
C CYS A 36 36.74 4.30 9.31
N ARG A 37 37.60 5.27 8.96
CA ARG A 37 37.61 5.87 7.62
C ARG A 37 37.85 4.88 6.49
N ARG A 38 38.64 3.82 6.73
CA ARG A 38 38.89 2.78 5.71
C ARG A 38 37.63 1.99 5.39
N MET A 39 36.89 1.54 6.41
CA MET A 39 35.62 0.82 6.22
C MET A 39 34.56 1.71 5.58
N TYR A 40 34.50 2.98 5.99
CA TYR A 40 33.68 3.98 5.32
C TYR A 40 34.02 4.09 3.83
N GLY A 41 35.31 4.20 3.51
CA GLY A 41 35.80 4.31 2.14
C GLY A 41 35.54 3.07 1.28
N ILE A 42 35.52 1.87 1.88
CA ILE A 42 35.15 0.63 1.17
C ILE A 42 33.66 0.63 0.84
N VAL A 43 32.80 0.90 1.83
CA VAL A 43 31.34 0.80 1.67
C VAL A 43 30.75 1.95 0.86
N TYR A 44 31.13 3.19 1.18
CA TYR A 44 30.56 4.40 0.57
C TYR A 44 31.45 5.03 -0.49
N GLY A 45 32.73 4.64 -0.54
CA GLY A 45 33.76 5.31 -1.33
C GLY A 45 34.34 6.54 -0.69
N ASP A 46 35.44 7.01 -1.28
CA ASP A 46 35.94 8.34 -1.01
C ASP A 46 35.07 9.38 -1.72
N ILE A 47 34.40 10.23 -0.94
CA ILE A 47 33.53 11.32 -1.43
C ILE A 47 34.35 12.39 -2.17
N LEU A 48 35.67 12.41 -1.99
CA LEU A 48 36.54 13.48 -2.45
C LEU A 48 37.16 13.27 -3.83
N GLN A 49 36.95 12.13 -4.49
CA GLN A 49 37.46 11.89 -5.84
C GLN A 49 36.32 11.63 -6.83
N VAL A 50 35.78 12.71 -7.38
CA VAL A 50 35.07 12.66 -8.67
C VAL A 50 36.14 12.51 -9.75
N ASP A 51 36.70 11.31 -9.86
CA ASP A 51 37.58 10.98 -10.96
C ASP A 51 36.72 10.49 -12.13
N THR A 52 36.68 11.27 -13.21
CA THR A 52 36.01 10.92 -14.46
C THR A 52 36.90 10.04 -15.36
N SER A 53 38.07 9.63 -14.88
CA SER A 53 38.92 8.67 -15.59
C SER A 53 38.27 7.28 -15.67
N ALA A 54 38.79 6.46 -16.59
CA ALA A 54 38.43 5.04 -16.71
C ALA A 54 38.64 4.24 -15.40
N ALA A 55 39.56 4.69 -14.52
CA ALA A 55 39.75 4.09 -13.20
C ALA A 55 38.60 4.46 -12.25
N GLY A 56 38.12 5.70 -12.30
CA GLY A 56 36.95 6.14 -11.54
C GLY A 56 35.64 5.50 -12.00
N GLU A 57 35.49 5.23 -13.31
CA GLU A 57 34.37 4.45 -13.85
C GLU A 57 34.37 3.00 -13.36
N ARG A 58 35.53 2.34 -13.36
CA ARG A 58 35.67 0.99 -12.80
C ARG A 58 35.26 0.95 -11.32
N GLY A 59 35.77 1.88 -10.51
CA GLY A 59 35.42 1.95 -9.08
C GLY A 59 33.93 2.24 -8.83
N ARG A 60 33.27 3.03 -9.70
CA ARG A 60 31.81 3.21 -9.66
C ARG A 60 31.07 1.91 -9.96
N ARG A 61 31.50 1.15 -10.97
CA ARG A 61 30.89 -0.14 -11.34
C ARG A 61 31.03 -1.19 -10.23
N GLU A 62 32.21 -1.31 -9.63
CA GLU A 62 32.46 -2.21 -8.49
C GLU A 62 31.59 -1.86 -7.29
N ARG A 63 31.50 -0.57 -6.93
CA ARG A 63 30.63 -0.11 -5.84
C ARG A 63 29.15 -0.38 -6.13
N ARG A 64 28.73 -0.14 -7.37
CA ARG A 64 27.38 -0.47 -7.81
C ARG A 64 27.09 -1.97 -7.65
N ALA A 65 28.03 -2.82 -8.07
CA ALA A 65 27.92 -4.27 -7.92
C ALA A 65 27.85 -4.69 -6.45
N PHE A 66 28.62 -4.06 -5.56
CA PHE A 66 28.55 -4.29 -4.12
C PHE A 66 27.15 -3.98 -3.55
N TRP A 67 26.60 -2.79 -3.80
CA TRP A 67 25.26 -2.43 -3.30
C TRP A 67 24.15 -3.29 -3.90
N LYS A 68 24.28 -3.66 -5.19
CA LYS A 68 23.38 -4.60 -5.86
C LYS A 68 23.41 -5.97 -5.19
N ALA A 69 24.60 -6.53 -4.97
CA ALA A 69 24.76 -7.81 -4.29
C ALA A 69 24.20 -7.77 -2.87
N LEU A 70 24.46 -6.69 -2.13
CA LEU A 70 23.95 -6.49 -0.77
C LEU A 70 22.41 -6.42 -0.74
N TYR A 71 21.79 -5.75 -1.72
CA TYR A 71 20.33 -5.73 -1.87
C TYR A 71 19.77 -7.11 -2.20
N LEU A 72 20.32 -7.78 -3.22
CA LEU A 72 19.82 -9.08 -3.70
C LEU A 72 20.04 -10.21 -2.68
N ALA A 73 20.94 -10.04 -1.72
CA ALA A 73 21.09 -10.93 -0.57
C ALA A 73 19.94 -10.79 0.45
N GLN A 74 19.15 -9.71 0.40
CA GLN A 74 17.98 -9.52 1.26
C GLN A 74 16.81 -10.39 0.80
N PRO A 75 15.87 -10.74 1.70
CA PRO A 75 14.62 -11.42 1.36
C PRO A 75 13.61 -10.46 0.70
N LEU A 76 14.07 -9.69 -0.30
CA LEU A 76 13.30 -8.71 -1.05
C LEU A 76 13.20 -9.14 -2.51
N ASP A 77 12.24 -8.58 -3.24
CA ASP A 77 12.10 -8.77 -4.67
C ASP A 77 13.10 -7.93 -5.46
N ASP A 78 13.54 -8.44 -6.62
CA ASP A 78 14.44 -7.69 -7.53
C ASP A 78 13.66 -6.53 -8.20
N PRO A 79 14.02 -5.26 -7.95
CA PRO A 79 13.29 -4.10 -8.49
C PRO A 79 13.20 -4.08 -10.02
N ARG A 80 14.10 -4.77 -10.72
CA ARG A 80 14.14 -4.82 -12.18
C ARG A 80 13.01 -5.64 -12.80
N VAL A 81 12.41 -6.54 -12.03
CA VAL A 81 11.26 -7.35 -12.48
C VAL A 81 9.96 -6.91 -11.83
N CYS A 82 10.00 -5.89 -10.97
CA CYS A 82 8.82 -5.35 -10.31
C CYS A 82 8.01 -4.46 -11.25
N VAL A 83 6.70 -4.62 -11.16
CA VAL A 83 5.70 -3.77 -11.82
C VAL A 83 4.78 -3.16 -10.78
N ASN A 84 4.15 -2.04 -11.11
CA ASN A 84 3.04 -1.51 -10.30
C ASN A 84 1.74 -2.29 -10.59
N TRP A 85 0.66 -1.93 -9.90
CA TRP A 85 -0.64 -2.58 -10.14
C TRP A 85 -1.18 -2.41 -11.57
N LEU A 86 -0.68 -1.39 -12.27
CA LEU A 86 -1.00 -1.06 -13.64
C LEU A 86 -0.16 -1.81 -14.69
N GLY A 87 0.82 -2.62 -14.26
CA GLY A 87 1.74 -3.36 -15.12
C GLY A 87 2.94 -2.55 -15.62
N ASP A 88 3.09 -1.29 -15.24
CA ASP A 88 4.23 -0.47 -15.64
C ASP A 88 5.49 -0.95 -14.92
N SER A 89 6.62 -1.01 -15.62
CA SER A 89 7.90 -1.40 -15.03
C SER A 89 8.47 -0.30 -14.14
N ARG A 90 9.06 -0.69 -13.00
CA ARG A 90 9.71 0.24 -12.07
C ARG A 90 10.92 0.96 -12.68
N VAL A 91 11.54 0.36 -13.70
CA VAL A 91 12.86 0.74 -14.25
C VAL A 91 12.74 1.50 -15.58
N SER A 92 11.58 1.43 -16.25
CA SER A 92 11.34 1.94 -17.61
C SER A 92 11.23 3.47 -17.75
N GLY A 93 11.42 4.23 -16.66
CA GLY A 93 11.41 5.71 -16.68
C GLY A 93 12.75 6.35 -17.06
N ALA A 94 13.83 5.57 -17.21
CA ALA A 94 15.14 6.09 -17.62
C ALA A 94 15.23 6.10 -19.15
N SER A 95 15.11 7.31 -19.73
CA SER A 95 15.26 7.65 -21.15
C SER A 95 16.16 6.68 -21.93
N THR A 96 15.58 5.96 -22.88
CA THR A 96 16.30 5.27 -23.97
C THR A 96 16.94 6.32 -24.88
N VAL A 97 18.05 6.90 -24.44
CA VAL A 97 19.01 7.48 -25.39
C VAL A 97 19.76 6.29 -25.94
N GLU A 98 19.38 5.87 -27.15
CA GLU A 98 20.05 4.82 -27.89
C GLU A 98 21.52 5.24 -28.11
N GLY A 99 22.43 4.49 -27.51
CA GLY A 99 23.86 4.60 -27.78
C GLY A 99 24.67 5.01 -26.57
N GLU A 100 24.97 4.03 -25.72
CA GLU A 100 26.26 3.81 -25.06
C GLU A 100 26.10 2.54 -24.20
N ASP A 101 27.17 1.77 -24.04
CA ASP A 101 27.22 0.46 -23.36
C ASP A 101 26.88 0.53 -21.86
N ASP A 102 25.65 0.95 -21.51
CA ASP A 102 25.13 0.96 -20.15
C ASP A 102 24.55 -0.42 -19.81
N ASP A 103 24.88 -0.92 -18.62
CA ASP A 103 24.68 -2.30 -18.15
C ASP A 103 23.18 -2.66 -17.90
N GLY A 104 22.25 -2.03 -18.63
CA GLY A 104 20.79 -2.25 -18.62
C GLY A 104 20.10 -2.03 -17.28
N ASP A 105 20.83 -1.57 -16.27
CA ASP A 105 20.39 -1.44 -14.90
C ASP A 105 20.25 0.07 -14.64
N SER A 106 19.04 0.59 -14.45
CA SER A 106 18.83 2.00 -14.04
C SER A 106 18.60 2.16 -12.54
N VAL A 107 18.67 1.04 -11.78
CA VAL A 107 18.37 1.03 -10.34
C VAL A 107 19.52 1.63 -9.55
N ASP A 108 19.19 2.61 -8.69
CA ASP A 108 20.09 3.15 -7.68
C ASP A 108 20.11 2.25 -6.44
N TRP A 109 20.85 1.15 -6.55
CA TRP A 109 20.97 0.12 -5.51
C TRP A 109 21.44 0.68 -4.17
N GLN A 110 22.30 1.69 -4.17
CA GLN A 110 22.81 2.29 -2.94
C GLN A 110 21.70 3.01 -2.18
N ASN A 111 20.92 3.84 -2.87
CA ASN A 111 19.82 4.56 -2.25
C ASN A 111 18.68 3.62 -1.83
N GLU A 112 18.40 2.57 -2.61
CA GLU A 112 17.45 1.51 -2.24
C GLU A 112 17.84 0.81 -0.92
N VAL A 113 19.09 0.36 -0.78
CA VAL A 113 19.54 -0.27 0.46
C VAL A 113 19.48 0.72 1.62
N LYS A 114 19.98 1.96 1.44
CA LYS A 114 19.98 2.98 2.50
C LYS A 114 18.59 3.29 3.04
N ARG A 115 17.61 3.52 2.15
CA ARG A 115 16.24 3.88 2.57
C ARG A 115 15.57 2.73 3.30
N ILE A 116 15.74 1.49 2.83
CA ILE A 116 15.17 0.29 3.47
C ILE A 116 15.81 0.03 4.83
N VAL A 117 17.13 0.13 4.93
CA VAL A 117 17.87 0.00 6.20
C VAL A 117 17.44 1.05 7.20
N ARG A 118 17.29 2.30 6.75
CA ARG A 118 16.82 3.40 7.61
C ARG A 118 15.39 3.17 8.09
N ALA A 119 14.49 2.80 7.18
CA ALA A 119 13.10 2.47 7.49
C ALA A 119 13.01 1.31 8.50
N ARG A 120 13.73 0.21 8.26
CA ARG A 120 13.76 -0.96 9.15
C ARG A 120 14.30 -0.62 10.55
N SER A 121 15.31 0.24 10.61
CA SER A 121 15.87 0.71 11.89
C SER A 121 14.85 1.52 12.69
N ILE A 122 14.10 2.40 12.03
CA ILE A 122 13.04 3.21 12.66
C ILE A 122 11.85 2.34 13.08
N VAL A 123 11.49 1.34 12.28
CA VAL A 123 10.42 0.41 12.66
C VAL A 123 10.80 -0.43 13.88
N SER A 124 12.08 -0.80 14.00
CA SER A 124 12.58 -1.53 15.17
C SER A 124 12.66 -0.65 16.43
N ASP A 125 12.90 0.65 16.25
CA ASP A 125 12.94 1.64 17.32
C ASP A 125 12.44 2.99 16.80
N VAL A 126 11.17 3.28 17.05
CA VAL A 126 10.49 4.49 16.58
C VAL A 126 11.14 5.76 17.15
N CYS A 127 11.84 5.66 18.29
CA CYS A 127 12.58 6.78 18.85
C CYS A 127 13.68 7.28 17.91
N LEU A 128 14.16 6.45 16.98
CA LEU A 128 15.16 6.86 15.99
C LEU A 128 14.62 7.78 14.90
N CYS A 129 13.30 7.90 14.74
CA CYS A 129 12.67 8.80 13.77
C CYS A 129 12.79 10.25 14.23
N ARG A 130 13.38 11.14 13.42
CA ARG A 130 13.75 12.50 13.79
C ARG A 130 12.58 13.47 13.78
N ASP A 131 11.72 13.35 12.78
CA ASP A 131 10.61 14.25 12.52
C ASP A 131 9.52 13.59 11.67
N GLU A 132 8.42 14.31 11.43
CA GLU A 132 7.32 13.83 10.56
C GLU A 132 7.76 13.65 9.10
N LYS A 133 8.78 14.38 8.63
CA LYS A 133 9.26 14.26 7.26
C LYS A 133 9.98 12.91 7.08
N GLU A 134 10.81 12.51 8.04
CA GLU A 134 11.45 11.21 8.03
C GLU A 134 10.41 10.09 8.18
N LEU A 135 9.38 10.26 9.02
CA LEU A 135 8.26 9.31 9.07
C LEU A 135 7.61 9.13 7.69
N ARG A 136 7.43 10.23 6.94
CA ARG A 136 6.90 10.16 5.58
C ARG A 136 7.79 9.34 4.64
N GLU A 137 9.10 9.56 4.69
CA GLU A 137 10.07 8.81 3.87
C GLU A 137 10.06 7.31 4.22
N VAL A 138 9.84 6.97 5.50
CA VAL A 138 9.65 5.58 5.95
C VAL A 138 8.38 4.97 5.37
N LEU A 139 7.24 5.66 5.46
CA LEU A 139 5.96 5.20 4.89
C LEU A 139 6.04 5.03 3.37
N GLU A 140 6.62 6.01 2.66
CA GLU A 140 6.84 5.96 1.21
C GLU A 140 7.78 4.80 0.82
N THR A 141 8.77 4.47 1.67
CA THR A 141 9.66 3.32 1.45
C THR A 141 8.89 2.00 1.49
N PHE A 142 8.05 1.77 2.51
CA PHE A 142 7.27 0.55 2.62
C PHE A 142 6.18 0.45 1.55
N LEU A 143 5.47 1.54 1.27
CA LEU A 143 4.52 1.57 0.14
C LEU A 143 5.22 1.20 -1.16
N GLY A 144 6.38 1.80 -1.45
CA GLY A 144 7.14 1.46 -2.65
C GLY A 144 7.59 0.00 -2.74
N LEU A 145 7.70 -0.73 -1.62
CA LEU A 145 8.00 -2.17 -1.63
C LEU A 145 6.76 -3.03 -1.91
N VAL A 146 5.58 -2.58 -1.47
CA VAL A 146 4.31 -3.31 -1.58
C VAL A 146 3.63 -3.05 -2.93
N GLU A 147 3.74 -1.82 -3.41
CA GLU A 147 3.14 -1.39 -4.67
C GLU A 147 3.93 -1.86 -5.90
N TRP A 148 5.23 -2.03 -5.76
CA TRP A 148 6.12 -2.47 -6.84
C TRP A 148 6.64 -3.87 -6.57
N VAL A 149 5.93 -4.85 -7.09
CA VAL A 149 6.19 -6.28 -6.87
C VAL A 149 6.28 -7.02 -8.19
N PRO A 150 6.97 -8.18 -8.24
CA PRO A 150 6.93 -9.02 -9.42
C PRO A 150 5.48 -9.45 -9.72
N PRO A 151 5.06 -9.51 -10.99
CA PRO A 151 3.73 -9.99 -11.32
C PRO A 151 3.59 -11.48 -11.00
N LEU A 152 2.38 -11.91 -10.66
CA LEU A 152 2.09 -13.32 -10.40
C LEU A 152 2.27 -14.12 -11.71
N ARG A 153 3.17 -15.09 -11.73
CA ARG A 153 3.38 -16.00 -12.86
C ARG A 153 2.45 -17.21 -12.68
N GLY A 154 1.72 -17.61 -13.72
CA GLY A 154 0.51 -18.42 -13.57
C GLY A 154 0.64 -19.84 -12.97
N ARG A 155 -0.50 -20.26 -12.37
CA ARG A 155 -1.10 -21.59 -12.10
C ARG A 155 -0.51 -22.57 -11.06
N ASP A 156 0.65 -22.36 -10.47
CA ASP A 156 1.17 -23.30 -9.44
C ASP A 156 0.64 -23.02 -8.02
N GLY A 157 -0.68 -23.08 -7.87
CA GLY A 157 -1.39 -23.05 -6.58
C GLY A 157 -1.19 -21.79 -5.71
N PRO A 158 -2.04 -21.57 -4.71
CA PRO A 158 -1.84 -20.48 -3.75
C PRO A 158 -0.61 -20.78 -2.87
N GLY A 159 0.47 -20.01 -3.04
CA GLY A 159 1.56 -19.91 -2.06
C GLY A 159 3.01 -20.04 -2.57
N SER A 160 3.26 -20.46 -3.82
CA SER A 160 4.65 -20.60 -4.31
C SER A 160 5.23 -19.34 -4.98
N ASP A 161 4.37 -18.43 -5.45
CA ASP A 161 4.75 -17.27 -6.27
C ASP A 161 4.46 -15.90 -5.63
N LEU A 162 4.15 -15.86 -4.32
CA LEU A 162 3.90 -14.59 -3.64
C LEU A 162 5.18 -13.75 -3.61
N ALA A 163 5.07 -12.49 -4.02
CA ALA A 163 6.17 -11.55 -3.98
C ALA A 163 6.76 -11.45 -2.56
N ARG A 164 8.10 -11.50 -2.47
CA ARG A 164 8.81 -11.54 -1.18
C ARG A 164 8.53 -10.30 -0.34
N ASN A 165 8.39 -9.15 -0.98
CA ASN A 165 8.06 -7.90 -0.31
C ASN A 165 6.70 -7.98 0.39
N LEU A 166 5.70 -8.64 -0.20
CA LEU A 166 4.35 -8.80 0.38
C LEU A 166 4.34 -9.71 1.61
N VAL A 167 5.37 -10.54 1.78
CA VAL A 167 5.60 -11.35 2.99
C VAL A 167 6.46 -10.60 4.00
N TRP A 168 7.52 -9.96 3.52
CA TRP A 168 8.52 -9.30 4.36
C TRP A 168 7.99 -8.04 5.04
N VAL A 169 7.26 -7.19 4.31
CA VAL A 169 6.78 -5.90 4.84
C VAL A 169 5.85 -6.09 6.04
N PRO A 170 4.82 -6.97 6.01
CA PRO A 170 3.98 -7.20 7.19
C PRO A 170 4.77 -7.68 8.42
N VAL A 171 5.74 -8.57 8.22
CA VAL A 171 6.60 -9.09 9.31
C VAL A 171 7.44 -7.99 9.94
N VAL A 172 7.97 -7.07 9.13
CA VAL A 172 8.76 -5.94 9.62
C VAL A 172 7.88 -4.92 10.31
N LEU A 173 6.74 -4.55 9.72
CA LEU A 173 5.86 -3.51 10.27
C LEU A 173 5.30 -3.87 11.64
N LYS A 174 4.97 -5.15 11.91
CA LYS A 174 4.45 -5.64 13.21
C LYS A 174 3.48 -4.65 13.90
N GLU A 175 3.91 -3.97 14.96
CA GLU A 175 3.12 -2.99 15.75
C GLU A 175 3.37 -1.52 15.34
N PHE A 176 4.31 -1.27 14.42
CA PHE A 176 4.76 0.08 14.05
C PHE A 176 3.63 1.00 13.63
N LEU A 177 2.66 0.51 12.85
CA LEU A 177 1.53 1.31 12.38
C LEU A 177 0.65 1.81 13.54
N ASP A 178 0.60 1.08 14.65
CA ASP A 178 -0.12 1.44 15.87
C ASP A 178 0.75 2.36 16.75
N ASP A 179 2.02 1.99 16.95
CA ASP A 179 2.97 2.70 17.83
C ASP A 179 3.17 4.17 17.44
N ILE A 180 3.20 4.47 16.14
CA ILE A 180 3.42 5.85 15.67
C ILE A 180 2.22 6.78 15.89
N VAL A 181 1.01 6.24 16.08
CA VAL A 181 -0.23 7.05 16.16
C VAL A 181 -0.23 7.96 17.40
N GLY A 182 0.30 7.46 18.52
CA GLY A 182 0.42 8.20 19.78
C GLY A 182 1.47 9.31 19.76
N GLY A 183 2.36 9.32 18.77
CA GLY A 183 3.51 10.23 18.70
C GLY A 183 4.67 9.77 19.58
N VAL A 184 5.85 10.32 19.30
CA VAL A 184 7.09 10.05 20.04
C VAL A 184 7.54 11.34 20.74
N PRO A 185 7.52 11.40 22.08
CA PRO A 185 7.99 12.56 22.81
C PRO A 185 9.51 12.74 22.68
N GLU A 186 10.01 13.98 22.75
CA GLU A 186 11.43 14.26 22.53
C GLU A 186 12.34 13.80 23.70
N SER A 187 11.78 13.76 24.92
CA SER A 187 12.44 13.24 26.11
C SER A 187 11.69 12.01 26.65
N SER A 188 12.29 10.82 26.52
CA SER A 188 11.84 9.59 27.18
C SER A 188 12.30 9.52 28.64
N VAL A 189 12.53 10.66 29.30
CA VAL A 189 12.91 10.68 30.72
C VAL A 189 11.62 10.68 31.53
N GLU A 190 11.41 9.60 32.29
CA GLU A 190 10.43 9.50 33.37
C GLU A 190 10.72 10.59 34.41
N SER A 191 10.25 11.80 34.14
CA SER A 191 10.16 12.84 35.16
C SER A 191 8.91 12.55 35.97
N GLU A 192 9.03 11.65 36.94
CA GLU A 192 8.06 11.56 38.03
C GLU A 192 7.92 12.94 38.67
N GLY A 193 6.76 13.57 38.44
CA GLY A 193 6.37 14.82 39.09
C GLY A 193 6.89 16.07 38.40
N THR A 194 6.26 16.50 37.31
CA THR A 194 6.21 17.93 36.98
C THR A 194 4.87 18.30 36.36
N SER A 195 4.34 19.45 36.79
CA SER A 195 2.99 19.96 36.60
C SER A 195 2.54 20.15 35.15
N VAL A 196 1.24 19.92 34.96
CA VAL A 196 0.42 20.26 33.79
C VAL A 196 0.66 21.70 33.34
N GLY A 197 1.29 21.89 32.17
CA GLY A 197 1.41 23.22 31.55
C GLY A 197 2.47 23.38 30.47
N GLU A 198 3.46 22.49 30.36
CA GLU A 198 4.51 22.62 29.35
C GLU A 198 4.07 22.01 28.00
N THR A 199 4.29 22.77 26.93
CA THR A 199 4.10 22.35 25.54
C THR A 199 4.99 21.14 25.26
N GLN A 200 4.44 19.94 25.43
CA GLN A 200 5.14 18.68 25.17
C GLN A 200 5.73 18.72 23.76
N LEU A 201 7.05 18.70 23.68
CA LEU A 201 7.79 18.73 22.42
C LEU A 201 7.89 17.30 21.89
N TRP A 202 7.48 17.13 20.64
CA TRP A 202 7.38 15.82 19.99
C TRP A 202 8.47 15.69 18.95
N ARG A 203 9.18 14.58 18.98
CA ARG A 203 10.07 14.20 17.89
C ARG A 203 9.22 13.78 16.69
N VAL A 204 8.30 12.85 16.90
CA VAL A 204 7.23 12.54 15.95
C VAL A 204 5.91 13.01 16.57
N PRO A 205 5.21 13.99 15.97
CA PRO A 205 3.94 14.44 16.52
C PRO A 205 2.89 13.31 16.53
N PRO A 206 1.90 13.34 17.42
CA PRO A 206 0.76 12.40 17.36
C PRO A 206 -0.03 12.58 16.07
N ARG A 207 -0.74 11.51 15.64
CA ARG A 207 -1.47 11.46 14.37
C ARG A 207 -2.39 12.66 14.14
N VAL A 208 -3.03 13.17 15.18
CA VAL A 208 -3.92 14.35 15.10
C VAL A 208 -3.21 15.55 14.48
N LYS A 209 -1.93 15.74 14.78
CA LYS A 209 -1.08 16.86 14.34
C LYS A 209 -0.33 16.60 13.02
N TRP A 210 -0.41 15.39 12.45
CA TRP A 210 0.25 15.10 11.17
C TRP A 210 -0.32 15.95 10.03
N SER A 211 0.54 16.25 9.06
CA SER A 211 0.12 16.80 7.78
C SER A 211 -0.83 15.85 7.05
N SER A 212 -1.66 16.41 6.17
CA SER A 212 -2.60 15.62 5.34
C SER A 212 -1.88 14.52 4.54
N LYS A 213 -0.71 14.84 3.96
CA LYS A 213 0.08 13.86 3.18
C LYS A 213 0.49 12.65 4.04
N THR A 214 0.98 12.88 5.26
CA THR A 214 1.42 11.80 6.16
C THR A 214 0.23 10.95 6.62
N LYS A 215 -0.92 11.56 6.93
CA LYS A 215 -2.16 10.83 7.26
C LYS A 215 -2.61 9.92 6.12
N GLN A 216 -2.53 10.39 4.88
CA GLN A 216 -2.91 9.64 3.69
C GLN A 216 -1.96 8.47 3.42
N LEU A 217 -0.64 8.68 3.53
CA LEU A 217 0.35 7.60 3.37
C LEU A 217 0.21 6.52 4.45
N HIS A 218 0.01 6.93 5.70
CA HIS A 218 -0.25 5.99 6.80
C HIS A 218 -1.53 5.18 6.54
N ALA A 219 -2.62 5.85 6.16
CA ALA A 219 -3.89 5.20 5.88
C ALA A 219 -3.81 4.27 4.66
N HIS A 220 -3.04 4.64 3.63
CA HIS A 220 -2.81 3.80 2.45
C HIS A 220 -2.05 2.52 2.85
N LEU A 221 -0.91 2.66 3.52
CA LEU A 221 -0.12 1.51 3.96
C LEU A 221 -0.89 0.63 4.94
N HIS A 222 -1.67 1.23 5.84
CA HIS A 222 -2.51 0.51 6.80
C HIS A 222 -3.66 -0.22 6.11
N THR A 223 -4.29 0.37 5.08
CA THR A 223 -5.30 -0.32 4.25
C THR A 223 -4.69 -1.55 3.58
N LEU A 224 -3.51 -1.42 2.96
CA LEU A 224 -2.82 -2.55 2.33
C LEU A 224 -2.34 -3.56 3.36
N TYR A 225 -1.88 -3.12 4.52
CA TYR A 225 -1.51 -4.02 5.62
C TYR A 225 -2.73 -4.83 6.06
N GLY A 226 -3.88 -4.19 6.27
CA GLY A 226 -5.08 -4.80 6.82
C GLY A 226 -5.26 -4.44 8.29
N LEU A 227 -5.90 -5.32 9.07
CA LEU A 227 -6.19 -5.03 10.48
C LEU A 227 -4.94 -5.17 11.36
N THR A 228 -4.71 -4.18 12.21
CA THR A 228 -3.72 -4.20 13.29
C THR A 228 -4.37 -4.59 14.62
N ARG A 229 -3.57 -4.64 15.70
CA ARG A 229 -4.09 -4.98 17.02
C ARG A 229 -5.00 -3.89 17.58
N SER A 230 -4.67 -2.61 17.32
CA SER A 230 -5.48 -1.47 17.77
C SER A 230 -6.86 -1.40 17.11
N ASP A 231 -7.02 -1.99 15.93
CA ASP A 231 -8.28 -2.06 15.18
C ASP A 231 -9.32 -2.97 15.83
N LEU A 232 -8.89 -4.01 16.56
CA LEU A 232 -9.79 -5.01 17.13
C LEU A 232 -10.66 -4.48 18.29
N GLY A 233 -10.37 -3.26 18.76
CA GLY A 233 -11.08 -2.63 19.87
C GLY A 233 -12.54 -2.28 19.53
N ARG A 234 -13.44 -2.43 20.52
CA ARG A 234 -14.84 -1.98 20.39
C ARG A 234 -14.93 -0.50 20.02
N ARG A 235 -14.09 0.34 20.63
CA ARG A 235 -14.08 1.78 20.37
C ARG A 235 -13.65 2.09 18.93
N THR A 236 -12.60 1.45 18.43
CA THR A 236 -12.14 1.63 17.03
C THR A 236 -13.21 1.23 16.03
N ARG A 237 -13.99 0.17 16.33
CA ARG A 237 -15.15 -0.22 15.54
C ARG A 237 -16.23 0.87 15.51
N VAL A 238 -16.58 1.43 16.68
CA VAL A 238 -17.53 2.55 16.77
C VAL A 238 -17.03 3.75 15.99
N ASP A 239 -15.75 4.12 16.14
CA ASP A 239 -15.16 5.27 15.45
C ASP A 239 -15.18 5.09 13.92
N SER A 240 -14.89 3.88 13.42
CA SER A 240 -14.96 3.60 11.98
C SER A 240 -16.38 3.66 11.42
N ARG A 241 -17.37 3.13 12.16
CA ARG A 241 -18.79 3.24 11.79
C ARG A 241 -19.26 4.68 11.80
N ALA A 242 -18.93 5.42 12.85
CA ALA A 242 -19.24 6.84 12.96
C ALA A 242 -18.65 7.64 11.79
N PHE A 243 -17.41 7.35 11.42
CA PHE A 243 -16.81 7.98 10.25
C PHE A 243 -17.54 7.60 8.96
N VAL A 244 -17.81 6.31 8.77
CA VAL A 244 -18.40 5.76 7.54
C VAL A 244 -19.85 6.22 7.34
N TYR A 245 -20.66 6.28 8.39
CA TYR A 245 -22.07 6.65 8.32
C TYR A 245 -22.33 8.16 8.47
N ASP A 246 -21.28 8.98 8.60
CA ASP A 246 -21.39 10.44 8.56
C ASP A 246 -21.71 10.92 7.14
N MET A 247 -22.98 11.21 6.88
CA MET A 247 -23.48 11.63 5.56
C MET A 247 -22.84 12.93 5.06
N ARG A 248 -22.28 13.76 5.95
CA ARG A 248 -21.60 15.01 5.57
C ARG A 248 -20.31 14.75 4.77
N LYS A 249 -19.80 13.53 4.81
CA LYS A 249 -18.62 13.09 4.05
C LYS A 249 -18.94 12.61 2.64
N TYR A 250 -20.22 12.55 2.24
CA TYR A 250 -20.62 12.11 0.91
C TYR A 250 -21.34 13.26 0.21
N THR A 251 -20.62 13.94 -0.67
CA THR A 251 -21.11 15.13 -1.36
C THR A 251 -20.96 14.96 -2.86
N ALA A 252 -21.61 15.82 -3.63
CA ALA A 252 -21.38 15.85 -5.08
C ALA A 252 -19.91 16.14 -5.43
N GLU A 253 -19.15 16.83 -4.57
CA GLU A 253 -17.75 17.19 -4.83
C GLU A 253 -16.80 16.00 -4.79
N ASN A 254 -17.07 15.02 -3.93
CA ASN A 254 -16.33 13.75 -3.91
C ASN A 254 -17.10 12.61 -4.58
N GLU A 255 -18.15 12.95 -5.34
CA GLU A 255 -18.99 12.01 -6.05
C GLU A 255 -19.56 10.90 -5.15
N TYR A 256 -19.80 11.23 -3.89
CA TYR A 256 -20.32 10.32 -2.88
C TYR A 256 -19.44 9.07 -2.65
N GLY A 257 -18.13 9.16 -2.93
CA GLY A 257 -17.16 8.10 -2.72
C GLY A 257 -15.99 8.50 -1.82
N PRO A 258 -15.06 7.58 -1.54
CA PRO A 258 -13.85 7.83 -0.73
C PRO A 258 -12.79 8.59 -1.54
N PHE A 259 -13.20 9.71 -2.14
CA PHE A 259 -12.37 10.59 -2.94
C PHE A 259 -12.22 11.93 -2.25
N LYS A 260 -11.14 12.64 -2.56
CA LYS A 260 -10.99 14.03 -2.15
C LYS A 260 -11.94 14.91 -2.97
N ALA A 261 -12.14 16.14 -2.49
CA ALA A 261 -12.91 17.15 -3.22
C ALA A 261 -12.39 17.27 -4.67
N GLY A 262 -13.30 17.16 -5.63
CA GLY A 262 -13.03 17.08 -7.06
C GLY A 262 -13.05 15.65 -7.64
N GLY A 263 -13.16 14.59 -6.82
CA GLY A 263 -13.34 13.21 -7.29
C GLY A 263 -12.14 12.59 -8.04
N LYS A 264 -11.00 13.29 -8.07
CA LYS A 264 -9.81 12.92 -8.87
C LYS A 264 -8.72 12.19 -8.12
N LEU A 265 -8.71 12.26 -6.79
CA LEU A 265 -7.68 11.66 -5.94
C LEU A 265 -8.35 10.81 -4.86
N VAL A 266 -7.71 9.72 -4.49
CA VAL A 266 -8.22 8.84 -3.42
C VAL A 266 -8.06 9.53 -2.06
N ASP A 267 -9.08 9.40 -1.22
CA ASP A 267 -8.98 9.68 0.22
C ASP A 267 -8.71 8.38 0.98
N TRP A 268 -7.44 8.06 1.16
CA TRP A 268 -7.01 6.84 1.84
C TRP A 268 -7.44 6.78 3.31
N VAL A 269 -7.65 7.92 3.97
CA VAL A 269 -8.22 7.93 5.33
C VAL A 269 -9.65 7.43 5.29
N HIS A 270 -10.43 7.83 4.30
CA HIS A 270 -11.78 7.32 4.09
C HIS A 270 -11.77 5.83 3.73
N VAL A 271 -10.92 5.43 2.78
CA VAL A 271 -10.75 4.00 2.40
C VAL A 271 -10.39 3.14 3.60
N GLN A 272 -9.48 3.58 4.47
CA GLN A 272 -9.10 2.86 5.69
C GLN A 272 -10.30 2.63 6.62
N GLN A 273 -11.17 3.63 6.80
CA GLN A 273 -12.35 3.48 7.67
C GLN A 273 -13.38 2.52 7.07
N ILE A 274 -13.58 2.56 5.76
CA ILE A 274 -14.43 1.61 5.04
C ILE A 274 -13.88 0.20 5.15
N HIS A 275 -12.60 0.04 4.85
CA HIS A 275 -11.87 -1.22 4.95
C HIS A 275 -12.03 -1.81 6.35
N HIS A 276 -11.84 -1.00 7.39
CA HIS A 276 -12.01 -1.41 8.78
C HIS A 276 -13.45 -1.86 9.08
N ALA A 277 -14.46 -1.03 8.75
CA ALA A 277 -15.86 -1.33 9.02
C ALA A 277 -16.30 -2.65 8.35
N VAL A 278 -15.92 -2.85 7.09
CA VAL A 278 -16.21 -4.09 6.34
C VAL A 278 -15.46 -5.28 6.93
N SER A 279 -14.14 -5.15 7.13
CA SER A 279 -13.29 -6.26 7.60
C SER A 279 -13.75 -6.79 8.96
N MET A 280 -14.21 -5.90 9.84
CA MET A 280 -14.72 -6.30 11.14
C MET A 280 -15.92 -7.24 11.03
N HIS A 281 -16.77 -7.17 10.01
CA HIS A 281 -17.85 -8.16 9.83
C HIS A 281 -17.35 -9.57 9.56
N ILE A 282 -16.20 -9.69 8.91
CA ILE A 282 -15.69 -11.00 8.53
C ILE A 282 -14.87 -11.63 9.66
N VAL A 283 -14.13 -10.81 10.41
CA VAL A 283 -13.24 -11.34 11.46
C VAL A 283 -13.84 -11.30 12.87
N TRP A 284 -14.98 -10.63 13.09
CA TRP A 284 -15.49 -10.37 14.45
C TRP A 284 -15.66 -11.62 15.30
N ASP A 285 -16.19 -12.70 14.73
CA ASP A 285 -16.37 -13.97 15.47
C ASP A 285 -15.02 -14.55 15.94
N SER A 286 -13.99 -14.46 15.10
CA SER A 286 -12.63 -14.86 15.44
C SER A 286 -12.05 -13.95 16.53
N VAL A 287 -12.28 -12.65 16.43
CA VAL A 287 -11.85 -11.65 17.41
C VAL A 287 -12.51 -11.86 18.77
N GLN A 288 -13.82 -12.09 18.82
CA GLN A 288 -14.54 -12.39 20.05
C GLN A 288 -14.00 -13.63 20.74
N ARG A 289 -13.64 -14.67 19.99
CA ARG A 289 -13.02 -15.89 20.54
C ARG A 289 -11.61 -15.64 21.07
N LEU A 290 -10.82 -14.76 20.43
CA LEU A 290 -9.50 -14.37 20.94
C LEU A 290 -9.62 -13.71 22.33
N PHE A 291 -10.58 -12.81 22.51
CA PHE A 291 -10.79 -12.13 23.80
C PHE A 291 -11.57 -12.93 24.85
N ALA A 292 -12.19 -14.06 24.47
CA ALA A 292 -13.03 -14.85 25.36
C ALA A 292 -12.29 -15.92 26.18
N GLY A 293 -10.97 -16.14 26.00
CA GLY A 293 -10.33 -17.24 26.76
C GLY A 293 -8.83 -17.52 26.67
N ASP A 294 -7.98 -16.67 26.09
CA ASP A 294 -6.51 -16.86 26.20
C ASP A 294 -5.81 -15.50 26.03
N GLU A 295 -5.35 -14.89 27.14
CA GLU A 295 -4.53 -13.68 27.10
C GLU A 295 -3.13 -13.93 26.46
N GLU A 296 -2.76 -15.19 26.21
CA GLU A 296 -1.46 -15.59 25.66
C GLU A 296 -1.42 -15.77 24.13
N ARG A 297 -2.53 -15.64 23.40
CA ARG A 297 -2.49 -15.75 21.93
C ARG A 297 -1.92 -14.47 21.32
N GLU A 298 -0.69 -14.57 20.82
CA GLU A 298 -0.08 -13.52 19.98
C GLU A 298 -1.04 -13.20 18.82
N PHE A 299 -1.35 -11.91 18.63
CA PHE A 299 -2.16 -11.48 17.50
C PHE A 299 -1.44 -11.89 16.21
N GLN A 300 -2.04 -12.83 15.48
CA GLN A 300 -1.53 -13.25 14.20
C GLN A 300 -2.16 -12.37 13.12
N TYR A 301 -1.31 -11.77 12.30
CA TYR A 301 -1.71 -11.05 11.09
C TYR A 301 -2.83 -11.80 10.34
N MET A 302 -4.00 -11.18 10.25
CA MET A 302 -5.15 -11.78 9.57
C MET A 302 -5.12 -11.40 8.10
N ILE A 303 -4.78 -12.37 7.25
CA ILE A 303 -4.87 -12.24 5.80
C ILE A 303 -6.34 -12.23 5.43
N TYR A 304 -6.79 -11.17 4.76
CA TYR A 304 -8.15 -11.04 4.26
C TYR A 304 -8.13 -10.32 2.90
N PRO A 305 -9.10 -10.57 1.99
CA PRO A 305 -9.32 -9.74 0.79
C PRO A 305 -9.11 -8.25 1.09
N MET A 306 -8.26 -7.59 0.30
CA MET A 306 -7.71 -6.22 0.48
C MET A 306 -6.35 -6.11 1.20
N SER A 307 -5.84 -7.18 1.81
CA SER A 307 -4.51 -7.15 2.43
C SER A 307 -3.38 -7.55 1.45
N MET A 308 -2.14 -7.14 1.73
CA MET A 308 -0.97 -7.21 0.83
C MET A 308 -0.84 -8.52 0.04
N PRO A 309 -1.06 -9.73 0.61
CA PRO A 309 -0.91 -10.97 -0.15
C PRO A 309 -1.86 -11.11 -1.36
N LEU A 310 -2.92 -10.31 -1.41
CA LEU A 310 -3.95 -10.35 -2.44
C LEU A 310 -3.88 -9.15 -3.40
N THR A 311 -2.87 -8.28 -3.25
CA THR A 311 -2.69 -7.08 -4.09
C THR A 311 -1.70 -7.27 -5.23
N GLN A 312 -1.14 -8.48 -5.40
CA GLN A 312 -0.17 -8.77 -6.45
C GLN A 312 -0.86 -8.87 -7.81
N THR A 313 -0.39 -8.07 -8.78
CA THR A 313 -0.97 -8.07 -10.14
C THR A 313 -0.72 -9.37 -10.87
N LEU A 314 -1.79 -9.89 -11.45
CA LEU A 314 -1.72 -10.96 -12.44
C LEU A 314 -1.59 -10.33 -13.83
N ILE A 315 -0.46 -10.55 -14.49
CA ILE A 315 -0.29 -10.20 -15.90
C ILE A 315 -0.54 -11.47 -16.72
N PRO A 316 -1.61 -11.53 -17.54
CA PRO A 316 -1.85 -12.67 -18.42
C PRO A 316 -0.63 -12.87 -19.32
N ARG A 317 -0.11 -14.10 -19.39
CA ARG A 317 0.89 -14.44 -20.41
C ARG A 317 0.25 -14.24 -21.77
N GLY A 318 0.79 -13.34 -22.59
CA GLY A 318 0.52 -13.32 -24.02
C GLY A 318 0.72 -14.73 -24.56
N GLY A 319 -0.32 -15.30 -25.17
CA GLY A 319 -0.28 -16.64 -25.73
C GLY A 319 0.60 -16.66 -26.97
N GLY A 320 1.91 -16.80 -26.79
CA GLY A 320 2.88 -16.92 -27.88
C GLY A 320 4.18 -17.52 -27.38
N GLU A 321 4.39 -18.81 -27.60
CA GLU A 321 5.72 -19.41 -27.53
C GLU A 321 6.57 -18.80 -28.65
N GLY A 322 7.39 -17.79 -28.37
CA GLY A 322 8.49 -17.45 -29.29
C GLY A 322 8.95 -15.99 -29.37
N GLU A 323 8.23 -15.01 -28.81
CA GLU A 323 8.64 -13.62 -28.92
C GLU A 323 8.72 -12.98 -27.53
N GLU A 324 9.94 -12.62 -27.11
CA GLU A 324 10.17 -11.67 -26.02
C GLU A 324 9.67 -10.29 -26.49
N GLU A 325 8.36 -10.12 -26.65
CA GLU A 325 7.77 -8.80 -26.81
C GLU A 325 7.76 -8.10 -25.45
N ASP A 326 8.23 -6.85 -25.49
CA ASP A 326 8.33 -5.88 -24.42
C ASP A 326 7.09 -5.90 -23.50
N VAL A 327 7.21 -6.61 -22.36
CA VAL A 327 6.13 -6.94 -21.40
C VAL A 327 5.57 -5.69 -20.67
N GLY A 328 5.99 -4.48 -21.07
CA GLY A 328 5.68 -3.23 -20.37
C GLY A 328 4.60 -2.35 -20.99
N ARG A 329 4.05 -2.68 -22.17
CA ARG A 329 3.03 -1.83 -22.81
C ARG A 329 1.82 -2.63 -23.28
N ILE A 330 0.69 -2.40 -22.61
CA ILE A 330 -0.63 -2.62 -23.22
C ILE A 330 -0.68 -1.69 -24.45
N PRO A 331 -0.83 -2.21 -25.68
CA PRO A 331 -0.87 -1.36 -26.87
C PRO A 331 -2.08 -0.41 -26.78
N PRO A 332 -1.95 0.84 -27.24
CA PRO A 332 -3.06 1.78 -27.23
C PRO A 332 -4.23 1.20 -28.04
N VAL A 333 -5.39 1.11 -27.40
CA VAL A 333 -6.63 0.68 -28.05
C VAL A 333 -7.05 1.79 -29.01
N ASP A 334 -7.12 1.48 -30.31
CA ASP A 334 -7.64 2.41 -31.32
C ASP A 334 -9.17 2.46 -31.19
N VAL A 335 -9.70 3.53 -30.60
CA VAL A 335 -11.14 3.72 -30.39
C VAL A 335 -11.74 4.46 -31.59
N SER A 336 -11.44 4.01 -32.82
CA SER A 336 -12.07 4.57 -34.01
C SER A 336 -13.54 4.13 -34.04
N SER A 337 -14.42 5.06 -33.66
CA SER A 337 -15.86 4.89 -33.59
C SER A 337 -16.48 4.80 -34.98
N GLU A 338 -16.42 3.62 -35.61
CA GLU A 338 -17.23 3.24 -36.78
C GLU A 338 -17.05 1.73 -37.02
N ASN A 339 -17.80 0.87 -36.32
CA ASN A 339 -18.28 -0.42 -36.84
C ASN A 339 -19.25 -1.10 -35.86
N ASN A 340 -20.34 -1.63 -36.43
CA ASN A 340 -21.43 -2.33 -35.77
C ASN A 340 -20.99 -3.65 -35.12
N GLU A 341 -21.57 -3.95 -33.94
CA GLU A 341 -21.85 -5.26 -33.31
C GLU A 341 -20.79 -6.38 -33.44
N GLU A 342 -20.02 -6.64 -32.37
CA GLU A 342 -20.21 -7.77 -31.42
C GLU A 342 -18.95 -8.12 -30.59
N SER A 343 -17.78 -7.56 -30.90
CA SER A 343 -16.56 -7.82 -30.12
C SER A 343 -15.86 -6.52 -29.71
N LEU A 344 -15.58 -6.37 -28.41
CA LEU A 344 -14.72 -5.31 -27.89
C LEU A 344 -13.32 -5.41 -28.51
N PRO A 345 -12.60 -4.30 -28.70
CA PRO A 345 -11.20 -4.34 -29.13
C PRO A 345 -10.37 -5.26 -28.25
N GLU A 346 -9.39 -5.95 -28.83
CA GLU A 346 -8.43 -6.73 -28.04
C GLU A 346 -7.69 -5.81 -27.06
N GLY A 347 -7.59 -6.23 -25.79
CA GLY A 347 -7.01 -5.39 -24.74
C GLY A 347 -7.90 -4.25 -24.23
N ALA A 348 -9.16 -4.14 -24.69
CA ALA A 348 -10.11 -3.13 -24.21
C ALA A 348 -10.37 -3.22 -22.70
N ASP A 349 -10.35 -4.43 -22.14
CA ASP A 349 -10.50 -4.68 -20.72
C ASP A 349 -9.14 -4.69 -20.00
N TRP A 350 -8.41 -3.58 -20.10
CA TRP A 350 -7.07 -3.42 -19.53
C TRP A 350 -7.02 -3.57 -18.00
N ALA A 351 -8.15 -3.35 -17.32
CA ALA A 351 -8.28 -3.47 -15.87
C ALA A 351 -8.88 -4.81 -15.42
N ALA A 352 -9.08 -5.76 -16.35
CA ALA A 352 -9.67 -7.08 -16.10
C ALA A 352 -11.03 -7.02 -15.37
N VAL A 353 -11.87 -6.03 -15.71
CA VAL A 353 -13.21 -5.78 -15.15
C VAL A 353 -14.16 -6.93 -15.47
N GLY A 354 -14.04 -7.55 -16.64
CA GLY A 354 -14.88 -8.65 -17.07
C GLY A 354 -14.60 -9.93 -16.27
N GLY A 355 -15.63 -10.53 -15.70
CA GLY A 355 -15.51 -11.79 -14.97
C GLY A 355 -16.45 -11.92 -13.79
N ILE A 356 -16.13 -12.88 -12.92
CA ILE A 356 -16.93 -13.20 -11.74
C ILE A 356 -16.31 -12.50 -10.54
N TRP A 357 -17.08 -11.60 -9.92
CA TRP A 357 -16.65 -10.79 -8.79
C TRP A 357 -17.40 -11.17 -7.51
N ASN A 358 -16.72 -11.06 -6.37
CA ASN A 358 -17.35 -11.07 -5.07
C ASN A 358 -17.50 -9.62 -4.59
N VAL A 359 -18.74 -9.18 -4.45
CA VAL A 359 -19.09 -7.85 -3.96
C VAL A 359 -19.52 -7.97 -2.51
N CYS A 360 -18.72 -7.38 -1.61
CA CYS A 360 -19.03 -7.27 -0.19
C CYS A 360 -19.50 -5.85 0.13
N PHE A 361 -20.56 -5.74 0.95
CA PHE A 361 -21.03 -4.45 1.45
C PHE A 361 -21.72 -4.59 2.82
N CYS A 362 -21.76 -3.49 3.56
CA CYS A 362 -22.53 -3.36 4.79
C CYS A 362 -23.36 -2.07 4.82
N PHE A 363 -24.45 -2.10 5.58
CA PHE A 363 -25.31 -0.93 5.81
C PHE A 363 -26.06 -1.07 7.15
N CYS A 364 -26.44 0.05 7.77
CA CYS A 364 -27.37 0.09 8.92
C CYS A 364 -28.80 0.45 8.48
N ASP A 365 -29.76 0.33 9.39
CA ASP A 365 -31.14 0.70 9.09
C ASP A 365 -31.23 2.20 8.76
N HIS A 366 -32.04 2.55 7.77
CA HIS A 366 -32.21 3.94 7.34
C HIS A 366 -32.68 4.88 8.45
N ARG A 367 -33.46 4.39 9.43
CA ARG A 367 -33.93 5.20 10.57
C ARG A 367 -32.79 5.48 11.54
N GLU A 368 -31.95 4.48 11.81
CA GLU A 368 -30.72 4.63 12.59
C GLU A 368 -29.74 5.58 11.89
N LEU A 369 -29.57 5.44 10.57
CA LEU A 369 -28.72 6.33 9.78
C LEU A 369 -29.20 7.79 9.83
N ILE A 370 -30.52 8.01 9.68
CA ILE A 370 -31.10 9.36 9.79
C ILE A 370 -30.90 9.89 11.21
N ALA A 371 -31.23 9.10 12.23
CA ALA A 371 -31.08 9.50 13.64
C ALA A 371 -29.62 9.86 13.98
N TYR A 372 -28.65 9.06 13.52
CA TYR A 372 -27.22 9.34 13.71
C TYR A 372 -26.80 10.68 13.10
N ASN A 373 -27.37 11.03 11.95
CA ASN A 373 -27.02 12.25 11.21
C ASN A 373 -27.85 13.47 11.64
N GLU A 374 -28.68 13.35 12.69
CA GLU A 374 -29.28 14.49 13.38
C GLU A 374 -28.30 15.01 14.46
N PRO A 375 -27.80 16.26 14.37
CA PRO A 375 -26.81 16.76 15.30
C PRO A 375 -27.35 16.86 16.74
N VAL A 376 -26.51 16.51 17.72
CA VAL A 376 -26.79 16.73 19.13
C VAL A 376 -26.64 18.23 19.43
N ASP A 377 -27.77 18.92 19.52
CA ASP A 377 -27.87 20.28 20.04
C ASP A 377 -26.99 21.34 19.36
N GLY A 378 -27.25 21.71 18.10
CA GLY A 378 -26.70 22.94 17.48
C GLY A 378 -25.16 23.06 17.36
N THR A 379 -24.40 22.14 17.95
CA THR A 379 -22.93 22.05 17.92
C THR A 379 -22.43 21.44 16.62
N GLY A 380 -23.26 20.63 15.96
CA GLY A 380 -22.88 19.87 14.79
C GLY A 380 -22.19 18.54 15.11
N GLU A 381 -22.04 18.15 16.38
CA GLU A 381 -21.50 16.83 16.74
C GLU A 381 -22.57 15.73 16.57
N LEU A 382 -22.15 14.56 16.10
CA LEU A 382 -23.04 13.40 15.89
C LEU A 382 -22.89 12.43 17.07
N ASP A 383 -24.00 11.85 17.52
CA ASP A 383 -24.02 10.93 18.65
C ASP A 383 -23.51 9.55 18.27
N THR A 384 -22.30 9.19 18.71
CA THR A 384 -21.73 7.86 18.42
C THR A 384 -22.28 6.75 19.32
N SER A 385 -23.04 7.09 20.38
CA SER A 385 -23.55 6.10 21.34
C SER A 385 -24.53 5.10 20.71
N LEU A 386 -25.23 5.52 19.64
CA LEU A 386 -26.09 4.65 18.82
C LEU A 386 -25.37 3.36 18.39
N PHE A 387 -24.09 3.43 18.03
CA PHE A 387 -23.33 2.27 17.56
C PHE A 387 -22.90 1.31 18.68
N GLU A 388 -23.10 1.70 19.93
CA GLU A 388 -22.81 0.91 21.14
C GLU A 388 -24.07 0.26 21.72
N GLU A 389 -25.26 0.61 21.21
CA GLU A 389 -26.53 0.02 21.65
C GLU A 389 -26.62 -1.46 21.24
N GLU A 390 -27.27 -2.28 22.09
CA GLU A 390 -27.38 -3.73 21.86
C GLU A 390 -28.28 -4.09 20.67
N ASP A 391 -29.20 -3.20 20.30
CA ASP A 391 -30.14 -3.35 19.18
C ASP A 391 -29.60 -2.82 17.86
N PHE A 392 -28.56 -1.97 17.86
CA PHE A 392 -27.92 -1.50 16.64
C PHE A 392 -27.43 -2.68 15.79
N THR A 393 -28.01 -2.81 14.61
CA THR A 393 -27.75 -3.94 13.71
C THR A 393 -27.25 -3.46 12.37
N GLU A 394 -25.98 -3.75 12.10
CA GLU A 394 -25.37 -3.53 10.79
C GLU A 394 -25.45 -4.81 9.96
N ILE A 395 -26.07 -4.73 8.78
CA ILE A 395 -26.26 -5.86 7.88
C ILE A 395 -25.05 -5.94 6.96
N PHE A 396 -24.35 -7.07 7.00
CA PHE A 396 -23.32 -7.43 6.02
C PHE A 396 -23.86 -8.43 4.99
N ARG A 397 -23.49 -8.22 3.72
CA ARG A 397 -23.84 -9.08 2.59
C ARG A 397 -22.65 -9.25 1.66
N GLN A 398 -22.55 -10.46 1.12
CA GLN A 398 -21.67 -10.79 0.01
C GLN A 398 -22.53 -11.31 -1.14
N LEU A 399 -22.28 -10.80 -2.34
CA LEU A 399 -22.96 -11.19 -3.56
C LEU A 399 -21.93 -11.60 -4.60
N VAL A 400 -22.26 -12.61 -5.41
CA VAL A 400 -21.47 -12.96 -6.58
C VAL A 400 -22.08 -12.25 -7.79
N VAL A 401 -21.26 -11.51 -8.53
CA VAL A 401 -21.68 -10.71 -9.67
C VAL A 401 -20.94 -11.15 -10.91
N ASP A 402 -21.67 -11.38 -11.99
CA ASP A 402 -21.11 -11.66 -13.32
C ASP A 402 -21.01 -10.36 -14.10
N ILE A 403 -19.82 -9.79 -14.19
CA ILE A 403 -19.54 -8.50 -14.81
C ILE A 403 -19.14 -8.69 -16.27
N HIS A 404 -19.85 -7.99 -17.14
CA HIS A 404 -19.63 -7.96 -18.58
C HIS A 404 -19.28 -6.54 -19.01
N VAL A 405 -18.14 -6.37 -19.67
CA VAL A 405 -17.77 -5.10 -20.29
C VAL A 405 -18.70 -4.84 -21.47
N THR A 406 -19.28 -3.64 -21.55
CA THR A 406 -20.26 -3.28 -22.58
C THR A 406 -19.79 -2.18 -23.51
N ARG A 407 -18.87 -1.32 -23.06
CA ARG A 407 -18.33 -0.23 -23.86
C ARG A 407 -16.95 0.20 -23.37
N VAL A 408 -16.21 0.85 -24.25
CA VAL A 408 -15.01 1.61 -23.90
C VAL A 408 -15.11 3.02 -24.45
N ALA A 409 -14.52 3.99 -23.75
CA ALA A 409 -14.42 5.38 -24.18
C ALA A 409 -13.01 5.92 -23.90
N GLU A 410 -12.49 6.78 -24.77
CA GLU A 410 -11.15 7.36 -24.56
C GLU A 410 -11.08 8.16 -23.26
N ASP A 411 -9.95 8.04 -22.56
CA ASP A 411 -9.58 8.89 -21.42
C ASP A 411 -8.37 9.76 -21.83
N PRO A 412 -8.58 11.07 -22.08
CA PRO A 412 -7.47 11.97 -22.41
C PRO A 412 -6.43 12.12 -21.30
N GLU A 413 -6.79 11.88 -20.03
CA GLU A 413 -5.86 11.96 -18.90
C GLU A 413 -4.97 10.70 -18.82
N HIS A 414 -5.42 9.57 -19.38
CA HIS A 414 -4.72 8.28 -19.31
C HIS A 414 -4.67 7.57 -20.69
N PRO A 415 -3.81 8.02 -21.62
CA PRO A 415 -3.67 7.40 -22.93
C PRO A 415 -3.35 5.90 -22.84
N GLY A 416 -4.08 5.08 -23.59
CA GLY A 416 -3.96 3.62 -23.58
C GLY A 416 -4.75 2.92 -22.47
N ARG A 417 -5.43 3.66 -21.59
CA ARG A 417 -6.27 3.11 -20.50
C ARG A 417 -7.69 3.72 -20.58
N PRO A 418 -8.49 3.31 -21.58
CA PRO A 418 -9.83 3.88 -21.80
C PRO A 418 -10.76 3.64 -20.60
N ILE A 419 -11.77 4.49 -20.46
CA ILE A 419 -12.88 4.29 -19.52
C ILE A 419 -13.68 3.06 -19.94
N ILE A 420 -13.82 2.09 -19.05
CA ILE A 420 -14.54 0.83 -19.28
C ILE A 420 -15.96 0.98 -18.73
N GLY A 421 -16.99 0.79 -19.55
CA GLY A 421 -18.37 0.65 -19.08
C GLY A 421 -18.77 -0.81 -18.95
N PHE A 422 -19.51 -1.15 -17.89
CA PHE A 422 -19.88 -2.54 -17.60
C PHE A 422 -21.32 -2.70 -17.12
N VAL A 423 -21.80 -3.94 -17.22
CA VAL A 423 -23.05 -4.44 -16.64
C VAL A 423 -22.72 -5.64 -15.76
N GLY A 424 -23.18 -5.63 -14.51
CA GLY A 424 -23.07 -6.75 -13.59
C GLY A 424 -24.41 -7.40 -13.34
N GLU A 425 -24.50 -8.71 -13.50
CA GLU A 425 -25.67 -9.52 -13.15
C GLU A 425 -25.40 -10.30 -11.87
N MET A 426 -26.20 -10.07 -10.83
CA MET A 426 -26.03 -10.81 -9.58
C MET A 426 -26.52 -12.25 -9.73
N ARG A 427 -25.76 -13.19 -9.20
CA ARG A 427 -26.17 -14.60 -9.15
C ARG A 427 -27.27 -14.81 -8.10
N PRO A 428 -28.07 -15.89 -8.23
CA PRO A 428 -29.08 -16.25 -7.24
C PRO A 428 -28.50 -16.27 -5.82
N PRO A 429 -29.25 -15.80 -4.80
CA PRO A 429 -30.70 -15.55 -4.81
C PRO A 429 -31.13 -14.15 -5.29
N SER A 430 -30.18 -13.27 -5.62
CA SER A 430 -30.50 -11.94 -6.16
C SER A 430 -30.82 -12.03 -7.66
N THR A 431 -31.68 -11.14 -8.14
CA THR A 431 -31.95 -10.94 -9.58
C THR A 431 -31.64 -9.51 -10.02
N SER A 432 -30.89 -8.77 -9.21
CA SER A 432 -30.62 -7.37 -9.48
C SER A 432 -29.40 -7.20 -10.39
N THR A 433 -29.42 -6.07 -11.10
CA THR A 433 -28.36 -5.67 -12.01
C THR A 433 -27.66 -4.43 -11.49
N MET A 434 -26.38 -4.30 -11.81
CA MET A 434 -25.59 -3.08 -11.63
C MET A 434 -25.03 -2.61 -12.97
N TYR A 435 -24.90 -1.29 -13.10
CA TYR A 435 -24.34 -0.64 -14.28
C TYR A 435 -23.32 0.36 -13.82
N GLY A 436 -22.16 0.41 -14.46
CA GLY A 436 -21.10 1.28 -14.00
C GLY A 436 -20.03 1.55 -15.04
N ILE A 437 -19.04 2.30 -14.57
CA ILE A 437 -17.81 2.57 -15.27
C ILE A 437 -16.61 2.32 -14.35
N VAL A 438 -15.48 1.99 -14.97
CA VAL A 438 -14.16 1.88 -14.37
C VAL A 438 -13.22 2.79 -15.15
N GLN A 439 -12.47 3.61 -14.42
CA GLN A 439 -11.46 4.51 -14.99
C GLN A 439 -10.32 4.69 -13.99
N LEU A 440 -9.26 5.40 -14.39
CA LEU A 440 -8.22 5.82 -13.45
C LEU A 440 -8.55 7.15 -12.77
N THR A 441 -8.09 7.27 -11.54
CA THR A 441 -7.91 8.55 -10.85
C THR A 441 -6.63 9.22 -11.34
N SER A 442 -6.47 10.53 -11.07
CA SER A 442 -5.24 11.26 -11.47
C SER A 442 -3.99 10.80 -10.72
N ASP A 443 -4.14 10.04 -9.63
CA ASP A 443 -3.08 9.33 -8.91
C ASP A 443 -2.96 7.84 -9.29
N ASN A 444 -3.46 7.47 -10.48
CA ASN A 444 -3.30 6.15 -11.10
C ASN A 444 -3.94 4.98 -10.32
N HIS A 445 -4.96 5.23 -9.50
CA HIS A 445 -5.76 4.18 -8.84
C HIS A 445 -7.03 3.87 -9.63
N LEU A 446 -7.53 2.64 -9.53
CA LEU A 446 -8.80 2.26 -10.14
C LEU A 446 -9.97 2.92 -9.41
N LYS A 447 -10.82 3.58 -10.18
CA LYS A 447 -12.05 4.21 -9.74
C LYS A 447 -13.24 3.48 -10.32
N TRP A 448 -13.98 2.81 -9.44
CA TRP A 448 -15.25 2.18 -9.76
C TRP A 448 -16.39 3.13 -9.42
N GLN A 449 -17.28 3.35 -10.38
CA GLN A 449 -18.53 4.06 -10.18
C GLN A 449 -19.67 3.22 -10.75
N PHE A 450 -20.67 2.89 -9.95
CA PHE A 450 -21.78 2.09 -10.44
C PHE A 450 -23.05 2.38 -9.65
N VAL A 451 -24.17 1.97 -10.22
CA VAL A 451 -25.50 2.03 -9.63
C VAL A 451 -26.10 0.62 -9.67
N SER A 452 -26.79 0.20 -8.60
CA SER A 452 -27.60 -1.03 -8.64
C SER A 452 -28.98 -0.81 -8.04
N TRP A 453 -29.95 -1.59 -8.53
CA TRP A 453 -31.34 -1.48 -8.11
C TRP A 453 -31.60 -2.00 -6.69
N ILE A 454 -30.75 -2.88 -6.13
CA ILE A 454 -30.81 -3.25 -4.70
C ILE A 454 -30.60 -2.03 -3.81
N PHE A 455 -29.75 -1.13 -4.29
CA PHE A 455 -29.29 0.04 -3.57
C PHE A 455 -30.25 1.22 -3.71
N TYR A 456 -31.23 1.09 -4.62
CA TYR A 456 -32.21 2.12 -4.99
C TYR A 456 -33.53 2.01 -4.22
N MET A 457 -33.52 1.58 -2.95
CA MET A 457 -34.67 1.79 -2.07
C MET A 457 -34.72 3.25 -1.61
N ASN A 458 -35.21 4.15 -2.49
CA ASN A 458 -35.74 5.50 -2.21
C ASN A 458 -34.96 6.43 -1.27
N CYS A 459 -33.65 6.26 -1.13
CA CYS A 459 -32.79 7.22 -0.45
C CYS A 459 -31.49 7.40 -1.26
N PRO A 460 -31.12 8.63 -1.66
CA PRO A 460 -29.78 8.92 -2.20
C PRO A 460 -28.63 8.59 -1.22
N CYS A 461 -28.97 8.17 -0.01
CA CYS A 461 -28.09 8.05 1.15
C CYS A 461 -27.72 6.61 1.52
N LEU A 462 -28.12 5.60 0.73
CA LEU A 462 -27.63 4.23 0.95
C LEU A 462 -26.15 4.22 0.59
N THR A 463 -25.30 4.39 1.60
CA THR A 463 -23.85 4.39 1.45
C THR A 463 -23.40 2.94 1.45
N ILE A 464 -23.45 2.31 0.28
CA ILE A 464 -22.94 0.95 0.09
C ILE A 464 -21.51 1.06 -0.35
N PHE A 465 -20.62 0.55 0.47
CA PHE A 465 -19.24 0.33 0.07
C PHE A 465 -19.16 -0.99 -0.64
N ILE A 466 -18.89 -0.93 -1.92
CA ILE A 466 -18.55 -2.11 -2.70
C ILE A 466 -17.05 -2.12 -2.83
N VAL A 467 -16.45 -3.09 -2.17
CA VAL A 467 -15.09 -3.47 -2.47
C VAL A 467 -15.19 -4.47 -3.63
N LEU A 468 -14.69 -4.07 -4.80
CA LEU A 468 -14.49 -4.95 -5.95
C LEU A 468 -13.00 -5.30 -6.00
N TRP A 469 -12.68 -6.59 -5.85
CA TRP A 469 -11.35 -7.18 -6.08
C TRP A 469 -11.43 -8.40 -6.98
#